data_AF-A0A7W0FDZ5-F1
#
_entry.id   AF-A0A7W0FDZ5-F1
#
_cell.length_a   1.000
_cell.length_b   1.000
_cell.length_c   1.000
_cell.angle_alpha   90.00
_cell.angle_beta   90.00
_cell.angle_gamma   90.00
#
_symmetry.space_group_name_H-M   'P 1'
#
loop_
_entity.id
_entity.type
_entity.pdbx_description
1 polymer ?
#
loop_
_entity_poly.entity_id
_entity_poly.type
_entity_poly.pdbx_seq_one_letter_code
_entity_poly.pdbx_strand_id
1 'polypeptide(L)'
;MHRSRVRNPAMVTEDIHDRVNYAATESELSIEPDKKFIILSLVIDTRISQVIEYFEIFLSRMIACRKAARVLNCEFQLYINNTRLA
;
A
#
# COMPACT_ATOMS: atom_id res chain seq x y z
N MET A 1 4.74 -3.37 3.72
CA MET A 1 4.31 -4.46 4.62
C MET A 1 4.60 -5.77 3.90
N HIS A 2 4.95 -6.86 4.57
CA HIS A 2 5.20 -8.14 3.92
C HIS A 2 4.25 -9.18 4.48
N ARG A 3 3.54 -9.89 3.60
CA ARG A 3 2.64 -11.00 3.92
C ARG A 3 3.29 -12.03 4.87
N SER A 4 4.60 -12.19 4.82
CA SER A 4 5.39 -13.08 5.69
C SER A 4 5.50 -12.65 7.16
N ARG A 5 5.02 -11.46 7.53
CA ARG A 5 4.99 -11.00 8.94
C ARG A 5 3.69 -11.30 9.67
N VAL A 6 2.66 -11.79 8.99
CA VAL A 6 1.37 -12.16 9.61
C VAL A 6 1.55 -13.49 10.34
N ARG A 7 1.52 -13.45 11.68
CA ARG A 7 1.97 -14.55 12.56
C ARG A 7 1.00 -15.72 12.69
N ASN A 8 -0.24 -15.64 12.24
CA ASN A 8 -1.16 -16.78 12.27
C ASN A 8 -2.36 -16.60 11.30
N PRO A 9 -2.42 -17.30 10.15
CA PRO A 9 -3.53 -17.18 9.19
C PRO A 9 -4.91 -17.55 9.77
N ALA A 10 -4.94 -18.38 10.81
CA ALA A 10 -6.17 -18.90 11.43
C ALA A 10 -6.90 -17.89 12.35
N MET A 11 -6.31 -16.71 12.61
CA MET A 11 -6.88 -15.64 13.45
C MET A 11 -6.98 -14.29 12.71
N VAL A 12 -6.93 -14.29 11.37
CA VAL A 12 -6.95 -13.06 10.54
C VAL A 12 -8.34 -12.37 10.53
N THR A 13 -9.33 -12.93 11.23
CA THR A 13 -10.71 -12.48 11.21
C THR A 13 -11.01 -11.26 12.08
N GLU A 14 -10.20 -10.92 13.10
CA GLU A 14 -10.57 -9.84 14.05
C GLU A 14 -9.79 -8.52 13.92
N ASP A 15 -8.59 -8.52 13.35
CA ASP A 15 -7.82 -7.28 13.14
C ASP A 15 -7.83 -6.87 11.65
N ILE A 16 -8.47 -5.74 11.36
CA ILE A 16 -8.54 -5.17 10.01
C ILE A 16 -7.13 -4.91 9.47
N HIS A 17 -6.16 -4.50 10.31
CA HIS A 17 -4.76 -4.29 9.91
C HIS A 17 -4.10 -5.56 9.40
N ASP A 18 -4.26 -6.67 10.11
CA ASP A 18 -3.68 -7.95 9.70
C ASP A 18 -4.38 -8.49 8.45
N ARG A 19 -5.70 -8.31 8.35
CA ARG A 19 -6.47 -8.69 7.15
C ARG A 19 -6.03 -7.92 5.91
N VAL A 20 -5.93 -6.59 5.97
CA VAL A 20 -5.50 -5.78 4.82
C VAL A 20 -4.03 -6.05 4.46
N ASN A 21 -3.18 -6.33 5.45
CA ASN A 21 -1.78 -6.71 5.22
C ASN A 21 -1.66 -8.10 4.58
N TYR A 22 -2.52 -9.04 5.00
CA TYR A 22 -2.56 -10.38 4.42
C TYR A 22 -3.13 -10.36 3.00
N ALA A 23 -4.12 -9.50 2.75
CA ALA A 23 -4.70 -9.27 1.43
C ALA A 23 -3.70 -8.62 0.46
N ALA A 24 -2.74 -7.83 0.95
CA ALA A 24 -1.67 -7.25 0.14
C ALA A 24 -0.65 -8.35 -0.26
N THR A 25 -0.89 -9.00 -1.39
CA THR A 25 -0.07 -10.11 -1.88
C THR A 25 1.28 -9.66 -2.42
N GLU A 26 1.35 -8.44 -2.96
CA GLU A 26 2.57 -7.85 -3.49
C GLU A 26 2.67 -6.37 -3.11
N SER A 27 3.89 -5.89 -2.89
CA SER A 27 4.19 -4.50 -2.58
C SER A 27 5.57 -4.15 -3.13
N GLU A 28 5.60 -3.23 -4.10
CA GLU A 28 6.81 -2.78 -4.77
C GLU A 28 6.93 -1.25 -4.67
N LEU A 29 8.14 -0.78 -4.36
CA LEU A 29 8.48 0.64 -4.39
C LEU A 29 9.50 0.85 -5.51
N SER A 30 9.14 1.64 -6.52
CA SER A 30 10.03 2.00 -7.62
C SER A 30 10.24 3.51 -7.68
N ILE A 31 11.38 3.90 -8.25
CA ILE A 31 11.78 5.29 -8.41
C ILE A 31 12.03 5.53 -9.88
N GLU A 32 11.41 6.56 -10.44
CA GLU A 32 11.69 7.03 -11.80
C GLU A 32 12.35 8.42 -11.70
N PRO A 33 13.71 8.49 -11.73
CA PRO A 33 14.43 9.74 -11.52
C PRO A 33 14.11 10.81 -12.56
N ASP A 34 14.00 10.41 -13.83
CA ASP A 34 13.74 11.33 -14.95
C ASP A 34 12.38 12.03 -14.84
N LYS A 35 11.38 11.30 -14.32
CA LYS A 35 10.02 11.83 -14.08
C LYS A 35 9.85 12.39 -12.67
N LYS A 36 10.85 12.22 -11.80
CA LYS A 36 10.81 12.52 -10.36
C LYS A 36 9.63 11.83 -9.66
N PHE A 37 9.36 10.57 -10.01
CA PHE A 37 8.29 9.79 -9.40
C PHE A 37 8.84 8.79 -8.37
N ILE A 38 8.13 8.69 -7.25
CA ILE A 38 8.28 7.63 -6.27
C ILE A 38 6.95 6.86 -6.30
N ILE A 39 6.99 5.63 -6.80
CA ILE A 39 5.79 4.86 -7.11
C ILE A 39 5.68 3.69 -6.14
N LEU A 40 4.58 3.63 -5.40
CA LEU A 40 4.19 2.46 -4.61
C LEU A 40 3.13 1.67 -5.38
N SER A 41 3.47 0.45 -5.76
CA SER A 41 2.55 -0.50 -6.41
C SER A 41 2.15 -1.59 -5.43
N LEU A 42 0.85 -1.86 -5.33
CA LEU A 42 0.28 -2.87 -4.46
C LEU A 42 -0.63 -3.80 -5.26
N VAL A 43 -0.60 -5.09 -4.94
CA VAL A 43 -1.61 -6.05 -5.36
C VAL A 43 -2.40 -6.48 -4.14
N ILE A 44 -3.72 -6.28 -4.18
CA ILE A 44 -4.66 -6.61 -3.11
C ILE A 44 -5.61 -7.69 -3.60
N ASP A 45 -5.63 -8.83 -2.91
CA ASP A 45 -6.61 -9.88 -3.08
C ASP A 45 -7.97 -9.45 -2.50
N THR A 46 -8.86 -9.00 -3.38
CA THR A 46 -10.19 -8.50 -3.02
C THR A 46 -11.14 -9.56 -2.47
N ARG A 47 -10.76 -10.85 -2.52
CA ARG A 47 -11.48 -11.94 -1.85
C ARG A 47 -11.24 -11.95 -0.34
N ILE A 48 -10.15 -11.33 0.11
CA ILE A 48 -9.74 -11.26 1.52
C ILE A 48 -10.13 -9.91 2.14
N SER A 49 -9.90 -8.80 1.42
CA SER A 49 -10.19 -7.45 1.90
C SER A 49 -10.43 -6.48 0.75
N GLN A 50 -11.30 -5.50 0.95
CA GLN A 50 -11.56 -4.48 -0.05
C GLN A 50 -10.44 -3.45 -0.09
N VAL A 51 -10.21 -2.85 -1.26
CA VAL A 51 -9.21 -1.79 -1.43
C VAL A 51 -9.48 -0.60 -0.51
N ILE A 52 -10.76 -0.26 -0.25
CA ILE A 52 -11.13 0.84 0.64
C ILE A 52 -10.69 0.60 2.09
N GLU A 53 -10.76 -0.63 2.59
CA GLU A 53 -10.31 -0.98 3.96
C GLU A 53 -8.80 -0.75 4.12
N TYR A 54 -8.03 -1.07 3.06
CA TYR A 54 -6.59 -0.76 3.03
C TYR A 54 -6.35 0.75 3.11
N PHE A 55 -7.15 1.56 2.39
CA PHE A 55 -7.06 3.02 2.49
C PHE A 55 -7.42 3.54 3.88
N GLU A 56 -8.51 3.08 4.49
CA GLU A 56 -8.93 3.54 5.82
C GLU A 56 -7.81 3.44 6.85
N ILE A 57 -7.04 2.36 6.77
CA ILE A 57 -5.92 2.12 7.68
C ILE A 57 -4.65 2.87 7.29
N PHE A 58 -4.31 2.93 6.00
CA PHE A 58 -3.00 3.39 5.55
C PHE A 58 -2.97 4.81 4.96
N LEU A 59 -4.12 5.47 4.83
CA LEU A 59 -4.22 6.81 4.26
C LEU A 59 -3.30 7.81 4.94
N SER A 60 -3.22 7.79 6.28
CA SER A 60 -2.34 8.70 7.04
C SER A 60 -0.87 8.53 6.66
N ARG A 61 -0.43 7.29 6.44
CA ARG A 61 0.95 6.96 6.03
C ARG A 61 1.20 7.38 4.59
N MET A 62 0.24 7.17 3.69
CA MET A 62 0.33 7.63 2.30
C MET A 62 0.44 9.16 2.20
N ILE A 63 -0.32 9.88 3.03
CA ILE A 63 -0.21 11.35 3.14
C ILE A 63 1.20 11.75 3.59
N ALA A 64 1.80 11.04 4.55
CA ALA A 64 3.16 11.28 5.00
C ALA A 64 4.18 11.02 3.88
N CYS A 65 4.06 9.91 3.15
CA CYS A 65 4.90 9.61 1.98
C CYS A 65 4.82 10.71 0.92
N ARG A 66 3.61 11.19 0.63
CA ARG A 66 3.39 12.30 -0.32
C ARG A 66 4.05 13.60 0.15
N LYS A 67 3.99 13.91 1.45
CA LYS A 67 4.68 15.08 2.02
C LYS A 67 6.21 14.93 1.93
N ALA A 68 6.75 13.75 2.23
CA ALA A 68 8.18 13.47 2.14
C ALA A 68 8.68 13.55 0.69
N ALA A 69 7.94 12.99 -0.28
CA ALA A 69 8.29 13.08 -1.69
C ALA A 69 8.38 14.55 -2.16
N ARG A 70 7.48 15.42 -1.71
CA ARG A 70 7.54 16.87 -2.02
C ARG A 70 8.81 17.54 -1.51
N VAL A 71 9.32 17.15 -0.34
CA VAL A 71 10.61 17.66 0.19
C VAL A 71 11.76 17.28 -0.74
N LEU A 72 11.66 16.12 -1.40
CA LEU A 72 12.64 15.64 -2.38
C LEU A 72 12.42 16.18 -3.80
N ASN A 73 11.45 17.10 -4.00
CA ASN A 73 10.99 17.55 -5.32
C ASN A 73 10.48 16.41 -6.22
N CYS A 74 9.92 15.37 -5.62
CA CYS A 74 9.31 14.22 -6.30
C CYS A 74 7.78 14.19 -6.09
N GLU A 75 7.09 13.52 -7.01
CA GLU A 75 5.68 13.14 -6.88
C GLU A 75 5.58 11.71 -6.35
N PHE A 76 4.74 11.49 -5.34
CA PHE A 76 4.41 10.15 -4.85
C PHE A 76 3.17 9.64 -5.58
N GLN A 77 3.27 8.48 -6.22
CA GLN A 77 2.15 7.83 -6.90
C GLN A 77 1.81 6.50 -6.23
N LEU A 78 0.52 6.20 -6.19
CA LEU A 78 0.01 4.94 -5.65
C LEU A 78 -0.78 4.19 -6.72
N TYR A 79 -0.35 2.96 -6.97
CA TYR A 79 -1.06 2.00 -7.80
C TYR A 79 -1.56 0.85 -6.92
N ILE A 80 -2.83 0.49 -7.08
CA ILE A 80 -3.41 -0.71 -6.47
C ILE A 80 -4.10 -1.49 -7.57
N ASN A 81 -3.75 -2.78 -7.71
CA ASN A 81 -4.29 -3.64 -8.77
C ASN A 81 -4.19 -2.96 -10.15
N ASN A 82 -3.00 -2.41 -10.45
CA ASN A 82 -2.67 -1.69 -11.68
C ASN A 82 -3.49 -0.42 -11.96
N THR A 83 -4.32 0.01 -11.01
CA THR A 83 -5.09 1.26 -11.10
C THR A 83 -4.38 2.36 -10.33
N ARG A 84 -4.14 3.50 -10.98
CA ARG A 84 -3.60 4.68 -10.32
C ARG A 84 -4.70 5.32 -9.45
N LEU A 85 -4.41 5.55 -8.18
CA LEU A 85 -5.36 6.10 -7.22
C LEU A 85 -4.92 7.46 -6.64
N ALA A 86 -3.62 7.76 -6.68
CA ALA A 86 -3.03 9.05 -6.33
C ALA A 86 -1.80 9.32 -7.19
#